data_AF-A0A4V1QZQ0-F1
#
_entry.id   AF-A0A4V1QZQ0-F1
#
_cell.length_a   1.000
_cell.length_b   1.000
_cell.length_c   1.000
_cell.angle_alpha   90.00
_cell.angle_beta   90.00
_cell.angle_gamma   90.00
#
_symmetry.space_group_name_H-M   'P 1'
#
loop_
_entity.id
_entity.type
_entity.pdbx_description
1 polymer ?
#
loop_
_entity_poly.entity_id
_entity_poly.type
_entity_poly.pdbx_seq_one_letter_code
_entity_poly.pdbx_strand_id
1 'polypeptide(L)'
;MKPRIVTAVGIFVLFSIVLLALFFNNSITEKERIKSIEIDQIKFYMSKKRVEEIHGKGADQTPMCFGCELNFIYPELKLSGRYSDTLDRVDKKGIINHTKSPKVKQITTADGKVSIEGVNVGDSFNKAIKELESRGYELQINQNDNFYNYYFKNNLYIRLWTDENINLIGKDRTKIGQNEDIVKSITIIHGSELTYE
;
A
#
# COMPACT_ATOMS: atom_id res chain seq x y z
N MET A 1 -69.32 2.65 -13.70
CA MET A 1 -68.04 2.08 -14.16
C MET A 1 -66.91 3.08 -13.91
N LYS A 2 -66.07 2.85 -12.89
CA LYS A 2 -64.67 3.33 -12.75
C LYS A 2 -64.11 2.88 -11.39
N PRO A 3 -63.51 1.68 -11.31
CA PRO A 3 -62.52 1.45 -10.25
C PRO A 3 -61.31 0.61 -10.72
N ARG A 4 -60.86 0.75 -11.98
CA ARG A 4 -59.67 0.02 -12.48
C ARG A 4 -58.39 0.85 -12.56
N ILE A 5 -58.48 2.18 -12.51
CA ILE A 5 -57.32 3.08 -12.65
C ILE A 5 -56.58 3.23 -11.32
N VAL A 6 -57.29 3.23 -10.19
CA VAL A 6 -56.69 3.44 -8.85
C VAL A 6 -55.78 2.28 -8.45
N THR A 7 -56.13 1.05 -8.84
CA THR A 7 -55.35 -0.15 -8.50
C THR A 7 -54.03 -0.22 -9.26
N ALA A 8 -54.00 0.21 -10.52
CA ALA A 8 -52.79 0.19 -11.35
C ALA A 8 -51.73 1.20 -10.86
N VAL A 9 -52.16 2.40 -10.45
CA VAL A 9 -51.27 3.43 -9.90
C VAL A 9 -50.67 3.00 -8.56
N GLY A 10 -51.46 2.35 -7.70
CA GLY A 10 -50.98 1.83 -6.42
C GLY A 10 -49.87 0.78 -6.56
N ILE A 11 -50.01 -0.14 -7.53
CA ILE A 11 -49.00 -1.17 -7.81
C ILE A 11 -47.70 -0.55 -8.33
N PHE A 12 -47.78 0.45 -9.20
CA PHE A 12 -46.61 1.11 -9.79
C PHE A 12 -45.78 1.89 -8.76
N VAL A 13 -46.46 2.57 -7.83
CA VAL A 13 -45.79 3.28 -6.72
C VAL A 13 -45.12 2.29 -5.77
N LEU A 14 -45.79 1.18 -5.42
CA LEU A 14 -45.20 0.15 -4.56
C LEU A 14 -43.94 -0.47 -5.19
N PHE A 15 -43.98 -0.76 -6.49
CA PHE A 15 -42.85 -1.35 -7.22
C PHE A 15 -41.65 -0.39 -7.29
N SER A 16 -41.91 0.91 -7.48
CA SER A 16 -40.87 1.95 -7.52
C SER A 16 -40.20 2.14 -6.15
N ILE A 17 -40.97 2.08 -5.05
CA ILE A 17 -40.41 2.14 -3.68
C ILE A 17 -39.53 0.92 -3.39
N VAL A 18 -39.96 -0.29 -3.82
CA VAL A 18 -39.17 -1.52 -3.66
C VAL A 18 -37.86 -1.45 -4.46
N LEU A 19 -37.91 -0.98 -5.71
CA LEU A 19 -36.71 -0.81 -6.54
C LEU A 19 -35.74 0.22 -5.95
N LEU A 20 -36.24 1.36 -5.46
CA LEU A 20 -35.43 2.36 -4.77
C LEU A 20 -34.80 1.80 -3.49
N ALA A 21 -35.57 1.07 -2.67
CA ALA A 21 -35.05 0.43 -1.46
C ALA A 21 -33.97 -0.62 -1.78
N LEU A 22 -34.13 -1.39 -2.85
CA LEU A 22 -33.12 -2.34 -3.32
C LEU A 22 -31.87 -1.61 -3.83
N PHE A 23 -32.03 -0.52 -4.60
CA PHE A 23 -30.90 0.27 -5.11
C PHE A 23 -30.09 0.93 -3.97
N PHE A 24 -30.77 1.52 -2.99
CA PHE A 24 -30.11 2.12 -1.83
C PHE A 24 -29.50 1.07 -0.91
N ASN A 25 -30.16 -0.07 -0.67
CA ASN A 25 -29.57 -1.15 0.13
C ASN A 25 -28.32 -1.73 -0.52
N ASN A 26 -28.31 -1.93 -1.85
CA ASN A 26 -27.12 -2.44 -2.57
C ASN A 26 -25.96 -1.44 -2.52
N SER A 27 -26.25 -0.15 -2.69
CA SER A 27 -25.24 0.90 -2.62
C SER A 27 -24.67 1.08 -1.21
N ILE A 28 -25.49 0.91 -0.16
CA ILE A 28 -25.04 0.89 1.24
C ILE A 28 -24.18 -0.35 1.52
N THR A 29 -24.54 -1.54 1.00
CA THR A 29 -23.73 -2.76 1.21
C THR A 29 -22.39 -2.72 0.50
N GLU A 30 -22.28 -2.07 -0.66
CA GLU A 30 -21.01 -1.88 -1.36
C GLU A 30 -20.13 -0.86 -0.62
N LYS A 31 -20.72 0.23 -0.09
CA LYS A 31 -20.02 1.25 0.70
C LYS A 31 -19.59 0.75 2.09
N GLU A 32 -20.35 -0.17 2.70
CA GLU A 32 -19.98 -0.84 3.96
C GLU A 32 -19.07 -2.07 3.76
N ARG A 33 -18.99 -2.66 2.55
CA ARG A 33 -17.97 -3.66 2.22
C ARG A 33 -16.57 -3.06 2.16
N ILE A 34 -16.45 -1.76 1.91
CA ILE A 34 -15.24 -0.97 2.15
C ILE A 34 -15.16 -0.60 3.65
N LYS A 35 -15.50 -1.55 4.53
CA LYS A 35 -15.15 -1.52 5.95
C LYS A 35 -13.65 -1.79 6.02
N SER A 36 -12.90 -0.73 6.31
CA SER A 36 -11.51 -0.76 6.83
C SER A 36 -10.74 -2.02 6.46
N ILE A 37 -10.24 -2.09 5.24
CA ILE A 37 -9.13 -2.98 4.92
C ILE A 37 -7.97 -2.47 5.77
N GLU A 38 -7.77 -3.08 6.93
CA GLU A 38 -6.56 -2.88 7.71
C GLU A 38 -5.40 -3.29 6.82
N ILE A 39 -4.44 -2.39 6.61
CA ILE A 39 -3.18 -2.65 5.89
C ILE A 39 -2.39 -3.81 6.53
N ASP A 40 -2.80 -4.25 7.72
CA ASP A 40 -2.38 -5.49 8.38
C ASP A 40 -2.64 -6.76 7.52
N GLN A 41 -3.42 -6.67 6.44
CA GLN A 41 -3.67 -7.77 5.53
C GLN A 41 -2.56 -8.01 4.49
N ILE A 42 -1.88 -6.98 3.97
CA ILE A 42 -0.72 -7.21 3.08
C ILE A 42 0.53 -7.32 3.95
N LYS A 43 0.79 -8.53 4.43
CA LYS A 43 2.00 -8.84 5.18
C LYS A 43 3.19 -8.99 4.24
N PHE A 44 4.38 -8.64 4.73
CA PHE A 44 5.61 -9.08 4.11
C PHE A 44 5.55 -10.58 3.84
N TYR A 45 6.14 -11.00 2.72
CA TYR A 45 6.14 -12.39 2.28
C TYR A 45 4.80 -12.99 1.86
N MET A 46 3.71 -12.21 1.86
CA MET A 46 2.47 -12.64 1.22
C MET A 46 2.72 -12.85 -0.28
N SER A 47 2.14 -13.90 -0.85
CA SER A 47 2.29 -14.18 -2.28
C SER A 47 1.44 -13.22 -3.12
N LYS A 48 1.90 -12.90 -4.34
CA LYS A 48 1.12 -12.16 -5.35
C LYS A 48 -0.28 -12.73 -5.50
N LYS A 49 -0.39 -14.05 -5.67
CA LYS A 49 -1.69 -14.75 -5.74
C LYS A 49 -2.60 -14.39 -4.56
N ARG A 50 -2.07 -14.41 -3.32
CA ARG A 50 -2.86 -14.12 -2.13
C ARG A 50 -3.26 -12.65 -2.03
N VAL A 51 -2.36 -11.72 -2.38
CA VAL A 51 -2.68 -10.30 -2.44
C VAL A 51 -3.81 -10.04 -3.45
N GLU A 52 -3.72 -10.65 -4.63
CA GLU A 52 -4.73 -10.50 -5.69
C GLU A 52 -6.08 -11.14 -5.35
N GLU A 53 -6.10 -12.22 -4.56
CA GLU A 53 -7.33 -12.81 -4.02
C GLU A 53 -8.08 -11.86 -3.07
N ILE A 54 -7.35 -11.06 -2.29
CA ILE A 54 -7.94 -10.17 -1.27
C ILE A 54 -8.35 -8.83 -1.90
N HIS A 55 -7.48 -8.25 -2.72
CA HIS A 55 -7.64 -6.86 -3.20
C HIS A 55 -7.96 -6.76 -4.69
N GLY A 56 -8.07 -7.88 -5.40
CA GLY A 56 -8.17 -7.91 -6.86
C GLY A 56 -6.82 -7.69 -7.54
N LYS A 57 -6.81 -7.65 -8.88
CA LYS A 57 -5.59 -7.44 -9.66
C LYS A 57 -5.15 -5.97 -9.56
N GLY A 58 -4.08 -5.72 -8.82
CA GLY A 58 -3.46 -4.39 -8.71
C GLY A 58 -2.13 -4.22 -9.46
N ALA A 59 -1.73 -5.20 -10.27
CA ALA A 59 -0.45 -5.17 -10.98
C ALA A 59 -0.34 -3.93 -11.87
N ASP A 60 0.82 -3.28 -11.87
CA ASP A 60 1.13 -2.22 -12.83
C ASP A 60 1.33 -2.85 -14.21
N GLN A 61 0.34 -2.68 -15.08
CA GLN A 61 0.30 -3.26 -16.42
C GLN A 61 0.95 -2.36 -17.49
N THR A 62 1.81 -1.42 -17.08
CA THR A 62 2.52 -0.57 -18.03
C THR A 62 3.20 -1.44 -19.11
N PRO A 63 2.86 -1.26 -20.40
CA PRO A 63 3.42 -2.11 -21.46
C PRO A 63 4.94 -1.94 -21.59
N MET A 64 5.63 -3.02 -21.96
CA MET A 64 7.07 -3.04 -22.28
C MET A 64 8.03 -2.68 -21.13
N CYS A 65 7.60 -2.65 -19.87
CA CYS A 65 8.51 -2.40 -18.77
C CYS A 65 8.90 -3.68 -18.01
N PHE A 66 10.23 -3.87 -17.92
CA PHE A 66 10.81 -5.00 -17.21
C PHE A 66 10.52 -4.88 -15.71
N GLY A 67 9.74 -5.84 -15.18
CA GLY A 67 9.42 -5.91 -13.76
C GLY A 67 8.24 -5.07 -13.29
N CYS A 68 7.50 -4.37 -14.14
CA CYS A 68 6.29 -3.65 -13.70
C CYS A 68 5.18 -4.56 -13.20
N GLU A 69 5.06 -5.77 -13.76
CA GLU A 69 4.13 -6.78 -13.25
C GLU A 69 4.45 -7.25 -11.82
N LEU A 70 5.64 -6.88 -11.32
CA LEU A 70 6.04 -7.08 -9.93
C LEU A 70 5.66 -5.89 -9.05
N ASN A 71 5.31 -4.73 -9.60
CA ASN A 71 4.73 -3.64 -8.83
C ASN A 71 3.22 -3.84 -8.73
N PHE A 72 2.65 -3.40 -7.61
CA PHE A 72 1.21 -3.31 -7.45
C PHE A 72 0.81 -1.98 -6.85
N ILE A 73 -0.34 -1.46 -7.26
CA ILE A 73 -0.89 -0.18 -6.81
C ILE A 73 -2.38 -0.36 -6.56
N TYR A 74 -2.82 -0.01 -5.36
CA TYR A 74 -4.22 0.04 -4.94
C TYR A 74 -4.52 1.46 -4.44
N PRO A 75 -4.88 2.39 -5.35
CA PRO A 75 -5.07 3.81 -5.01
C PRO A 75 -6.12 4.04 -3.92
N GLU A 76 -7.23 3.29 -3.98
CA GLU A 76 -8.32 3.35 -2.99
C GLU A 76 -7.86 2.98 -1.57
N LEU A 77 -6.80 2.16 -1.48
CA LEU A 77 -6.19 1.75 -0.21
C LEU A 77 -4.99 2.63 0.17
N LYS A 78 -4.63 3.61 -0.67
CA LYS A 78 -3.40 4.41 -0.55
C LYS A 78 -2.16 3.54 -0.35
N LEU A 79 -2.12 2.42 -1.07
CA LEU A 79 -1.17 1.34 -0.88
C LEU A 79 -0.52 0.99 -2.22
N SER A 80 0.79 0.85 -2.22
CA SER A 80 1.54 0.31 -3.35
C SER A 80 2.65 -0.58 -2.84
N GLY A 81 3.30 -1.32 -3.73
CA GLY A 81 4.42 -2.15 -3.33
C GLY A 81 5.05 -2.87 -4.50
N ARG A 82 5.99 -3.75 -4.14
CA ARG A 82 6.74 -4.56 -5.09
C ARG A 82 6.90 -5.98 -4.58
N TYR A 83 6.61 -6.92 -5.46
CA TYR A 83 6.92 -8.33 -5.32
C TYR A 83 8.40 -8.58 -5.68
N SER A 84 9.00 -9.55 -5.02
CA SER A 84 10.27 -10.15 -5.42
C SER A 84 10.01 -11.44 -6.18
N ASP A 85 10.63 -11.54 -7.34
CA ASP A 85 10.66 -12.72 -8.19
C ASP A 85 11.66 -13.77 -7.70
N THR A 86 12.58 -13.40 -6.81
CA THR A 86 13.64 -14.28 -6.29
C THR A 86 13.36 -14.76 -4.87
N LEU A 87 12.61 -13.99 -4.08
CA LEU A 87 12.34 -14.30 -2.67
C LEU A 87 11.55 -15.60 -2.53
N ASP A 88 12.14 -16.58 -1.84
CA ASP A 88 11.66 -17.96 -1.68
C ASP A 88 11.45 -18.76 -2.98
N ARG A 89 11.88 -18.21 -4.12
CA ARG A 89 11.74 -18.81 -5.45
C ARG A 89 13.06 -19.29 -6.02
N VAL A 90 14.19 -18.78 -5.54
CA VAL A 90 15.52 -19.22 -5.97
C VAL A 90 16.01 -20.37 -5.09
N ASP A 91 16.50 -21.45 -5.71
CA ASP A 91 17.15 -22.55 -5.00
C ASP A 91 18.65 -22.29 -4.74
N LYS A 92 19.34 -23.23 -4.08
CA LYS A 92 20.78 -23.13 -3.79
C LYS A 92 21.67 -23.03 -5.04
N LYS A 93 21.13 -23.32 -6.23
CA LYS A 93 21.84 -23.26 -7.52
C LYS A 93 21.52 -21.98 -8.30
N GLY A 94 20.75 -21.06 -7.72
CA GLY A 94 20.33 -19.83 -8.40
C GLY A 94 19.15 -20.03 -9.36
N ILE A 95 18.50 -21.20 -9.38
CA ILE A 95 17.43 -21.52 -10.33
C ILE A 95 16.09 -21.07 -9.76
N ILE A 96 15.33 -20.32 -10.56
CA ILE A 96 13.99 -19.85 -10.20
C ILE A 96 12.97 -20.99 -10.33
N ASN A 97 12.25 -21.27 -9.25
CA ASN A 97 11.11 -22.16 -9.22
C ASN A 97 9.82 -21.40 -9.65
N HIS A 98 9.44 -21.59 -10.92
CA HIS A 98 8.26 -20.96 -11.52
C HIS A 98 6.91 -21.44 -10.95
N THR A 99 6.87 -22.55 -10.20
CA THR A 99 5.64 -23.03 -9.54
C THR A 99 5.26 -22.20 -8.32
N LYS A 100 6.22 -21.50 -7.73
CA LYS A 100 6.01 -20.60 -6.59
C LYS A 100 5.65 -19.20 -7.09
N SER A 101 4.63 -18.59 -6.48
CA SER A 101 4.26 -17.19 -6.75
C SER A 101 5.30 -16.23 -6.16
N PRO A 102 5.60 -15.10 -6.84
CA PRO A 102 6.34 -13.98 -6.26
C PRO A 102 5.76 -13.55 -4.91
N LYS A 103 6.60 -13.00 -4.03
CA LYS A 103 6.21 -12.58 -2.68
C LYS A 103 6.46 -11.09 -2.46
N VAL A 104 5.65 -10.45 -1.64
CA VAL A 104 5.81 -9.03 -1.30
C VAL A 104 7.17 -8.81 -0.62
N LYS A 105 7.99 -7.94 -1.22
CA LYS A 105 9.32 -7.53 -0.71
C LYS A 105 9.35 -6.07 -0.26
N GLN A 106 8.44 -5.25 -0.78
CA GLN A 106 8.32 -3.84 -0.42
C GLN A 106 6.86 -3.43 -0.40
N ILE A 107 6.51 -2.58 0.55
CA ILE A 107 5.18 -1.98 0.69
C ILE A 107 5.35 -0.50 1.01
N THR A 108 4.53 0.34 0.40
CA THR A 108 4.45 1.78 0.66
C THR A 108 3.00 2.13 0.96
N THR A 109 2.75 2.78 2.09
CA THR A 109 1.42 3.28 2.46
C THR A 109 1.45 4.79 2.67
N ALA A 110 0.40 5.45 2.20
CA ALA A 110 0.07 6.84 2.51
C ALA A 110 -1.27 6.94 3.29
N ASP A 111 -1.75 5.84 3.85
CA ASP A 111 -2.94 5.84 4.70
C ASP A 111 -2.61 6.35 6.12
N GLY A 112 -3.25 7.45 6.51
CA GLY A 112 -3.14 8.06 7.84
C GLY A 112 -3.63 7.18 8.99
N LYS A 113 -4.34 6.08 8.69
CA LYS A 113 -4.81 5.12 9.70
C LYS A 113 -3.77 4.07 10.07
N VAL A 114 -2.63 4.04 9.39
CA VAL A 114 -1.64 2.98 9.53
C VAL A 114 -0.43 3.46 10.28
N SER A 115 -0.04 2.66 11.27
CA SER A 115 1.15 2.84 12.07
C SER A 115 2.17 1.76 11.74
N ILE A 116 3.41 2.15 11.50
CA ILE A 116 4.51 1.24 11.19
C ILE A 116 5.60 1.52 12.22
N GLU A 117 5.89 0.54 13.07
CA GLU A 117 6.87 0.71 14.16
C GLU A 117 6.61 1.99 14.96
N GLY A 118 5.35 2.28 15.27
CA GLY A 118 4.93 3.47 16.01
C GLY A 118 4.86 4.78 15.19
N VAL A 119 5.41 4.80 13.97
CA VAL A 119 5.34 5.97 13.08
C VAL A 119 4.01 5.99 12.31
N ASN A 120 3.34 7.14 12.31
CA ASN A 120 2.09 7.34 11.58
C ASN A 120 2.30 8.29 10.41
N VAL A 121 1.58 8.06 9.31
CA VAL A 121 1.46 9.07 8.25
C VAL A 121 0.78 10.32 8.84
N GLY A 122 1.41 11.47 8.70
CA GLY A 122 1.00 12.73 9.32
C GLY A 122 1.84 13.14 10.54
N ASP A 123 2.71 12.27 11.07
CA ASP A 123 3.66 12.65 12.10
C ASP A 123 4.69 13.65 11.57
N SER A 124 5.16 14.55 12.43
CA SER A 124 6.33 15.36 12.10
C SER A 124 7.54 14.46 11.91
N PHE A 125 8.43 14.85 11.01
CA PHE A 125 9.59 14.05 10.65
C PHE A 125 10.44 13.74 11.88
N ASN A 126 10.76 14.75 12.70
CA ASN A 126 11.54 14.58 13.93
C ASN A 126 10.87 13.63 14.95
N LYS A 127 9.53 13.67 15.07
CA LYS A 127 8.81 12.70 15.91
C LYS A 127 8.98 11.28 15.39
N ALA A 128 8.82 11.09 14.08
CA ALA A 128 8.97 9.78 13.43
C ALA A 128 10.39 9.21 13.58
N ILE A 129 11.43 10.05 13.43
CA ILE A 129 12.83 9.65 13.65
C ILE A 129 13.01 9.14 15.08
N LYS A 130 12.63 9.94 16.08
CA LYS A 130 12.82 9.59 17.49
C LYS A 130 12.10 8.29 17.85
N GLU A 131 10.92 8.06 17.29
CA GLU A 131 10.18 6.82 17.47
C GLU A 131 10.98 5.62 16.90
N LEU A 132 11.48 5.72 15.67
CA LEU A 132 12.29 4.67 15.05
C LEU A 132 13.60 4.41 15.81
N GLU A 133 14.33 5.46 16.19
CA GLU A 133 15.56 5.38 16.97
C GLU A 133 15.32 4.74 18.35
N SER A 134 14.23 5.11 19.02
CA SER A 134 13.85 4.51 20.32
C SER A 134 13.55 3.02 20.23
N ARG A 135 13.17 2.54 19.03
CA ARG A 135 12.94 1.13 18.71
C ARG A 135 14.20 0.41 18.21
N GLY A 136 15.34 1.09 18.17
CA GLY A 136 16.62 0.54 17.75
C GLY A 136 16.77 0.45 16.24
N TYR A 137 16.08 1.30 15.48
CA TYR A 137 16.42 1.50 14.07
C TYR A 137 17.55 2.53 13.96
N GLU A 138 18.47 2.28 13.05
CA GLU A 138 19.59 3.16 12.78
C GLU A 138 19.40 3.85 11.43
N LEU A 139 19.75 5.13 11.35
CA LEU A 139 19.79 5.84 10.07
C LEU A 139 20.87 5.24 9.18
N GLN A 140 20.54 4.93 7.94
CA GLN A 140 21.50 4.49 6.94
C GLN A 140 22.38 5.66 6.50
N ILE A 141 23.57 5.76 7.10
CA ILE A 141 24.58 6.74 6.74
C ILE A 141 25.32 6.23 5.50
N ASN A 142 24.73 6.38 4.31
CA ASN A 142 25.43 6.15 3.06
C ASN A 142 25.58 7.48 2.31
N GLN A 143 26.76 7.74 1.73
CA GLN A 143 27.07 8.96 0.96
C GLN A 143 26.30 9.08 -0.36
N ASN A 144 25.33 8.19 -0.59
CA ASN A 144 24.49 8.21 -1.77
C ASN A 144 23.21 8.98 -1.45
N ASP A 145 23.09 10.18 -2.02
CA ASP A 145 21.96 11.10 -1.88
C ASP A 145 20.57 10.48 -2.12
N ASN A 146 20.50 9.31 -2.77
CA ASN A 146 19.23 8.59 -3.00
C ASN A 146 18.74 7.81 -1.77
N PHE A 147 19.59 7.62 -0.75
CA PHE A 147 19.31 6.88 0.48
C PHE A 147 19.02 7.77 1.70
N TYR A 148 18.73 9.06 1.46
CA TYR A 148 18.25 9.95 2.51
C TYR A 148 16.93 9.40 3.12
N ASN A 149 16.80 9.45 4.45
CA ASN A 149 15.65 8.98 5.24
C ASN A 149 15.38 7.47 5.25
N TYR A 150 16.41 6.64 5.05
CA TYR A 150 16.31 5.19 5.27
C TYR A 150 16.78 4.81 6.67
N TYR A 151 15.94 4.10 7.40
CA TYR A 151 16.21 3.56 8.72
C TYR A 151 16.22 2.05 8.64
N PHE A 152 17.13 1.36 9.32
CA PHE A 152 17.23 -0.08 9.24
C PHE A 152 17.39 -0.73 10.61
N LYS A 153 16.86 -1.94 10.74
CA LYS A 153 17.04 -2.82 11.89
C LYS A 153 16.95 -4.25 11.40
N ASN A 154 18.03 -5.02 11.62
CA ASN A 154 18.17 -6.36 11.04
C ASN A 154 17.97 -6.30 9.50
N ASN A 155 17.09 -7.15 8.97
CA ASN A 155 16.77 -7.24 7.54
C ASN A 155 15.59 -6.36 7.12
N LEU A 156 15.20 -5.37 7.93
CA LEU A 156 14.03 -4.54 7.68
C LEU A 156 14.46 -3.08 7.54
N TYR A 157 14.11 -2.47 6.41
CA TYR A 157 14.38 -1.08 6.08
C TYR A 157 13.07 -0.30 6.04
N ILE A 158 13.07 0.89 6.61
CA ILE A 158 11.94 1.82 6.62
C ILE A 158 12.42 3.12 5.98
N ARG A 159 11.72 3.57 4.94
CA ARG A 159 11.92 4.88 4.35
C ARG A 159 10.74 5.78 4.67
N LEU A 160 11.05 6.96 5.20
CA LEU A 160 10.07 8.02 5.45
C LEU A 160 10.07 9.02 4.29
N TRP A 161 8.90 9.29 3.72
CA TRP A 161 8.74 10.23 2.61
C TRP A 161 8.03 11.51 3.07
N THR A 162 8.54 12.66 2.66
CA THR A 162 7.99 14.00 2.91
C THR A 162 7.65 14.67 1.57
N ASP A 163 6.87 15.75 1.57
CA ASP A 163 6.54 16.49 0.33
C ASP A 163 7.79 17.03 -0.39
N GLU A 164 8.84 17.37 0.37
CA GLU A 164 10.10 17.84 -0.19
C GLU A 164 10.87 16.75 -0.96
N ASN A 165 10.65 15.47 -0.63
CA ASN A 165 11.29 14.31 -1.27
C ASN A 165 10.67 13.94 -2.61
N ILE A 166 9.47 14.45 -2.92
CA ILE A 166 8.73 14.09 -4.13
C ILE A 166 9.14 15.00 -5.31
N ASN A 167 9.74 16.17 -5.04
CA ASN A 167 10.16 17.16 -6.04
C ASN A 167 11.69 17.39 -6.02
N LEU A 168 12.47 16.31 -6.21
CA LEU A 168 13.94 16.33 -6.12
C LEU A 168 14.67 17.00 -7.31
N ILE A 169 13.95 17.41 -8.36
CA ILE A 169 14.56 18.11 -9.50
C ILE A 169 14.71 19.60 -9.12
N GLY A 170 15.93 20.00 -8.74
CA GLY A 170 16.33 21.41 -8.60
C GLY A 170 16.28 22.01 -7.19
N LYS A 171 16.03 21.23 -6.13
CA LYS A 171 16.08 21.72 -4.74
C LYS A 171 17.40 21.42 -4.04
N ASP A 172 17.78 22.32 -3.12
CA ASP A 172 18.90 22.18 -2.20
C ASP A 172 18.68 21.00 -1.26
N ARG A 173 19.46 19.93 -1.45
CA ARG A 173 19.34 18.66 -0.75
C ARG A 173 19.75 18.73 0.72
N THR A 174 20.39 19.82 1.15
CA THR A 174 20.79 20.02 2.55
C THR A 174 19.61 20.34 3.48
N LYS A 175 18.43 20.61 2.91
CA LYS A 175 17.22 21.00 3.66
C LYS A 175 16.14 19.93 3.76
N ILE A 176 16.34 18.80 3.10
CA ILE A 176 15.39 17.70 3.10
C ILE A 176 15.31 17.09 4.50
N GLY A 177 14.11 16.86 5.05
CA GLY A 177 13.94 16.24 6.37
C GLY A 177 14.18 17.20 7.54
N GLN A 178 14.05 18.51 7.33
CA GLN A 178 14.09 19.49 8.41
C GLN A 178 12.85 19.41 9.32
N ASN A 179 12.96 19.96 10.54
CA ASN A 179 12.02 19.81 11.67
C ASN A 179 10.53 20.09 11.37
N GLU A 180 10.21 20.77 10.28
CA GLU A 180 8.85 21.17 9.89
C GLU A 180 8.18 20.20 8.91
N ASP A 181 8.93 19.23 8.37
CA ASP A 181 8.41 18.26 7.43
C ASP A 181 7.42 17.28 8.08
N ILE A 182 6.42 16.88 7.30
CA ILE A 182 5.42 15.88 7.69
C ILE A 182 5.65 14.61 6.88
N VAL A 183 5.58 13.45 7.55
CA VAL A 183 5.61 12.15 6.89
C VAL A 183 4.34 11.94 6.08
N LYS A 184 4.45 11.82 4.76
CA LYS A 184 3.34 11.62 3.83
C LYS A 184 3.14 10.19 3.41
N SER A 185 4.22 9.42 3.39
CA SER A 185 4.14 7.98 3.19
C SER A 185 5.30 7.28 3.87
N ILE A 186 5.08 6.02 4.18
CA ILE A 186 6.07 5.15 4.81
C ILE A 186 6.26 3.97 3.88
N THR A 187 7.51 3.70 3.50
CA THR A 187 7.87 2.50 2.77
C THR A 187 8.61 1.56 3.69
N ILE A 188 8.24 0.30 3.67
CA ILE A 188 8.96 -0.77 4.33
C ILE A 188 9.52 -1.69 3.24
N ILE A 189 10.77 -2.13 3.42
CA ILE A 189 11.46 -3.03 2.51
C ILE A 189 12.06 -4.16 3.34
N HIS A 190 11.85 -5.40 2.91
CA HIS A 190 12.60 -6.52 3.43
C HIS A 190 13.92 -6.65 2.65
N GLY A 191 15.03 -6.41 3.34
CA GLY A 191 16.36 -6.77 2.88
C GLY A 191 16.43 -8.28 2.72
N SER A 192 16.60 -8.77 1.51
CA SER A 192 17.06 -10.13 1.33
C SER A 192 18.52 -10.14 1.72
N GLU A 193 18.91 -10.89 2.75
CA GLU A 193 20.29 -11.35 2.88
C GLU A 193 20.62 -12.11 1.58
N LEU A 194 21.15 -11.39 0.60
CA LEU A 194 22.08 -11.99 -0.33
C LEU A 194 23.43 -11.75 0.32
N THR A 195 23.73 -12.53 1.35
CA THR A 195 25.11 -12.84 1.68
C THR A 195 25.66 -13.56 0.44
N TYR A 196 26.25 -12.79 -0.46
CA TYR A 196 27.25 -13.33 -1.37
C TYR A 196 28.46 -13.60 -0.48
N GLU A 197 28.50 -14.82 0.09
CA GLU A 197 29.77 -15.44 0.50
C GLU A 197 30.61 -15.75 -0.74
#